data_AF-A0AAX6RT91-F1
#
_entry.id   AF-A0AAX6RT91-F1
#
_cell.length_a   1.000
_cell.length_b   1.000
_cell.length_c   1.000
_cell.angle_alpha   90.00
_cell.angle_beta   90.00
_cell.angle_gamma   90.00
#
_symmetry.space_group_name_H-M   'P 1'
#
loop_
_entity.id
_entity.type
_entity.pdbx_description
1 polymer ?
#
loop_
_entity_poly.entity_id
_entity_poly.type
_entity_poly.pdbx_seq_one_letter_code
_entity_poly.pdbx_strand_id
1 'polypeptide(L)'
;MGKLQGCLPKMLPLNLWDRWVLEFHDPSRSFSVPRSSARSGLSIRTVLFVDLDMGSSKKVTLLVLSREQSEGVGARVRRSIGRPELKNLDPFLLFDEFKGGRPGGFPDHPHRGFETVSYLLEGGSMAHEDFCGHRGKMNPGDLQWMTAGRGILHAEMPCSEEPAHGLQLWVNLKSSEKMVEPRYQELKSEEIPKPSKDGVTVAVISGEALGIKSKIYTRTPTLYLDFKLDQGAKHSQPIPEGWTSFIYTISGDVYIGSCEKPFCPNCWGANKRTSCPTWSICDEHQ
;
A
#
# COMPACT_ATOMS: atom_id res chain seq x y z
N MET A 1 0.95 52.18 15.87
CA MET A 1 0.27 51.11 16.62
C MET A 1 -0.98 50.70 15.85
N GLY A 2 -1.22 49.52 15.32
CA GLY A 2 -0.49 48.27 15.09
C GLY A 2 -1.50 47.39 14.34
N LYS A 3 -1.30 47.16 13.03
CA LYS A 3 -2.20 46.34 12.20
C LYS A 3 -1.95 44.87 12.54
N LEU A 4 -2.96 44.18 13.08
CA LEU A 4 -2.96 42.74 13.23
C LEU A 4 -3.09 42.10 11.83
N GLN A 5 -1.98 41.59 11.31
CA GLN A 5 -1.96 40.68 10.17
C GLN A 5 -2.54 39.34 10.60
N GLY A 6 -3.66 38.95 9.98
CA GLY A 6 -4.22 37.61 10.11
C GLY A 6 -3.26 36.58 9.52
N CYS A 7 -2.90 35.58 10.34
CA CYS A 7 -2.32 34.35 9.84
C CYS A 7 -3.44 33.50 9.21
N LEU A 8 -3.59 33.60 7.89
CA LEU A 8 -4.30 32.60 7.10
C LEU A 8 -3.48 31.29 7.10
N PRO A 9 -4.03 30.15 7.54
CA PRO A 9 -3.41 28.86 7.23
C PRO A 9 -3.46 28.66 5.71
N LYS A 10 -2.29 28.48 5.09
CA LYS A 10 -2.16 28.17 3.67
C LYS A 10 -2.88 26.86 3.37
N MET A 11 -4.01 26.95 2.69
CA MET A 11 -4.62 25.83 1.97
C MET A 11 -3.63 25.32 0.92
N LEU A 12 -3.31 24.04 0.96
CA LEU A 12 -2.70 23.33 -0.16
C LEU A 12 -3.81 22.53 -0.85
N PRO A 13 -4.06 22.72 -2.16
CA PRO A 13 -5.05 21.95 -2.88
C PRO A 13 -4.59 20.49 -2.96
N LEU A 14 -5.40 19.55 -2.45
CA LEU A 14 -5.21 18.12 -2.61
C LEU A 14 -5.56 17.74 -4.05
N ASN A 15 -4.56 17.37 -4.85
CA ASN A 15 -4.77 16.98 -6.23
C ASN A 15 -5.05 15.47 -6.32
N LEU A 16 -5.96 15.10 -7.24
CA LEU A 16 -6.45 13.74 -7.54
C LEU A 16 -5.39 12.71 -8.01
N TRP A 17 -4.10 13.00 -7.87
CA TRP A 17 -2.99 12.21 -8.43
C TRP A 17 -1.93 11.80 -7.40
N ASP A 18 -2.14 12.13 -6.12
CA ASP A 18 -1.15 11.96 -5.07
C ASP A 18 -1.18 10.53 -4.50
N ARG A 19 -0.06 9.81 -4.67
CA ARG A 19 0.17 8.43 -4.17
C ARG A 19 0.83 8.49 -2.79
N TRP A 20 0.12 8.09 -1.75
CA TRP A 20 0.59 8.25 -0.37
C TRP A 20 1.01 6.92 0.24
N VAL A 21 2.12 6.94 0.98
CA VAL A 21 2.40 5.95 2.02
C VAL A 21 1.95 6.49 3.36
N LEU A 22 1.19 5.66 4.07
CA LEU A 22 0.66 5.94 5.39
C LEU A 22 1.35 5.02 6.39
N GLU A 23 2.16 5.56 7.29
CA GLU A 23 2.75 4.80 8.38
C GLU A 23 1.78 4.74 9.57
N PHE A 24 1.87 3.69 10.39
CA PHE A 24 1.08 3.53 11.61
C PHE A 24 1.98 3.17 12.78
N HIS A 25 1.82 3.85 13.91
CA HIS A 25 2.44 3.53 15.20
C HIS A 25 1.41 3.69 16.34
N ASP A 26 1.63 3.00 17.46
CA ASP A 26 0.84 3.14 18.69
C ASP A 26 0.93 4.61 19.22
N PRO A 27 -0.18 5.29 19.60
CA PRO A 27 -0.33 6.71 19.30
C PRO A 27 0.12 7.66 20.41
N SER A 28 0.68 8.81 19.98
CA SER A 28 0.51 10.08 20.71
C SER A 28 0.52 11.32 19.79
N ARG A 29 -0.25 11.34 18.69
CA ARG A 29 -0.67 12.56 17.96
C ARG A 29 -1.66 12.22 16.82
N SER A 30 -2.62 13.11 16.57
CA SER A 30 -3.67 13.00 15.54
C SER A 30 -3.58 14.15 14.52
N PHE A 31 -3.88 13.88 13.24
CA PHE A 31 -4.03 14.91 12.19
C PHE A 31 -5.29 14.66 11.34
N SER A 32 -5.87 15.73 10.79
CA SER A 32 -7.09 15.73 9.95
C SER A 32 -6.84 16.47 8.62
N VAL A 33 -7.43 15.99 7.51
CA VAL A 33 -7.32 16.58 6.15
C VAL A 33 -8.73 16.77 5.54
N PRO A 34 -9.03 17.85 4.79
CA PRO A 34 -10.40 18.21 4.37
C PRO A 34 -10.88 17.57 3.05
N ARG A 35 -12.21 17.49 2.89
CA ARG A 35 -12.99 16.90 1.78
C ARG A 35 -12.77 17.58 0.42
N SER A 36 -12.75 16.80 -0.66
CA SER A 36 -13.08 17.26 -2.04
C SER A 36 -14.18 16.38 -2.66
N SER A 37 -14.89 16.92 -3.67
CA SER A 37 -16.14 16.40 -4.21
C SER A 37 -15.97 15.25 -5.21
N ALA A 38 -16.79 14.22 -5.04
CA ALA A 38 -16.81 12.98 -5.83
C ALA A 38 -17.25 13.18 -7.29
N ARG A 39 -16.64 12.41 -8.21
CA ARG A 39 -17.22 12.03 -9.51
C ARG A 39 -17.16 10.51 -9.66
N SER A 40 -18.15 9.99 -10.39
CA SER A 40 -18.51 8.58 -10.53
C SER A 40 -17.48 7.74 -11.29
N GLY A 41 -17.33 6.48 -10.86
CA GLY A 41 -16.79 5.38 -11.69
C GLY A 41 -15.37 4.89 -11.42
N LEU A 42 -14.79 5.13 -10.23
CA LEU A 42 -13.45 4.62 -9.91
C LEU A 42 -13.51 3.38 -8.99
N SER A 43 -13.02 2.25 -9.50
CA SER A 43 -12.55 1.15 -8.66
C SER A 43 -11.32 1.65 -7.90
N ILE A 44 -11.42 1.68 -6.56
CA ILE A 44 -10.31 2.06 -5.70
C ILE A 44 -9.38 0.85 -5.62
N ARG A 45 -8.11 0.97 -6.04
CA ARG A 45 -7.08 -0.03 -5.71
C ARG A 45 -6.24 0.55 -4.57
N THR A 46 -6.21 -0.13 -3.44
CA THR A 46 -5.45 0.24 -2.25
C THR A 46 -4.72 -0.99 -1.74
N VAL A 47 -3.42 -0.92 -1.48
CA VAL A 47 -2.77 -1.95 -0.66
C VAL A 47 -3.08 -1.59 0.78
N LEU A 48 -4.21 -2.07 1.30
CA LEU A 48 -4.72 -1.72 2.62
C LEU A 48 -4.28 -2.74 3.67
N PHE A 49 -3.89 -2.29 4.86
CA PHE A 49 -3.97 -3.10 6.08
C PHE A 49 -4.59 -2.21 7.16
N VAL A 50 -5.82 -2.50 7.61
CA VAL A 50 -6.48 -1.73 8.69
C VAL A 50 -7.30 -2.66 9.58
N ASP A 51 -6.86 -2.83 10.83
CA ASP A 51 -7.30 -3.63 12.01
C ASP A 51 -8.76 -4.10 12.21
N LEU A 52 -8.95 -5.27 12.84
CA LEU A 52 -9.84 -5.52 14.00
C LEU A 52 -9.29 -6.68 14.86
N ASP A 53 -8.74 -6.35 16.03
CA ASP A 53 -9.08 -7.05 17.27
C ASP A 53 -9.44 -5.98 18.33
N MET A 54 -9.90 -6.40 19.51
CA MET A 54 -10.44 -5.55 20.59
C MET A 54 -9.41 -4.60 21.28
N GLY A 55 -8.37 -4.17 20.55
CA GLY A 55 -7.44 -3.09 20.86
C GLY A 55 -7.65 -1.88 19.92
N SER A 56 -7.04 -0.73 20.24
CA SER A 56 -7.33 0.54 19.55
C SER A 56 -6.96 0.55 18.07
N SER A 57 -7.91 0.98 17.21
CA SER A 57 -7.71 1.22 15.77
C SER A 57 -6.41 2.00 15.49
N LYS A 58 -5.56 1.47 14.60
CA LYS A 58 -4.37 2.19 14.12
C LYS A 58 -4.77 3.53 13.49
N LYS A 59 -3.98 4.57 13.77
CA LYS A 59 -4.10 5.92 13.18
C LYS A 59 -2.90 6.18 12.26
N VAL A 60 -3.13 6.88 11.16
CA VAL A 60 -2.05 7.33 10.28
C VAL A 60 -1.13 8.26 11.07
N THR A 61 0.15 7.92 11.17
CA THR A 61 1.18 8.71 11.87
C THR A 61 2.05 9.52 10.94
N LEU A 62 2.28 9.04 9.72
CA LEU A 62 3.07 9.72 8.70
C LEU A 62 2.40 9.58 7.32
N LEU A 63 2.43 10.67 6.55
CA LEU A 63 1.96 10.76 5.17
C LEU A 63 3.14 11.10 4.27
N VAL A 64 3.56 10.18 3.40
CA VAL A 64 4.66 10.39 2.45
C VAL A 64 4.16 10.35 1.02
N LEU A 65 4.31 11.44 0.29
CA LEU A 65 4.02 11.48 -1.14
C LEU A 65 5.13 10.78 -1.92
N SER A 66 4.75 9.77 -2.70
CA SER A 66 5.67 9.03 -3.56
C SER A 66 6.05 9.87 -4.76
N ARG A 67 7.36 10.12 -4.95
CA ARG A 67 7.83 10.95 -6.07
C ARG A 67 8.47 10.12 -7.15
N GLU A 68 8.26 10.56 -8.37
CA GLU A 68 8.79 9.92 -9.55
C GLU A 68 10.30 10.17 -9.70
N GLN A 69 11.05 9.13 -9.99
CA GLN A 69 12.48 9.17 -10.30
C GLN A 69 12.81 8.17 -11.41
N SER A 70 13.92 8.42 -12.12
CA SER A 70 14.45 7.46 -13.07
C SER A 70 15.21 6.36 -12.33
N GLU A 71 15.02 5.12 -12.77
CA GLU A 71 15.75 3.94 -12.32
C GLU A 71 16.02 3.04 -13.54
N GLY A 72 16.95 2.10 -13.42
CA GLY A 72 17.32 1.21 -14.52
C GLY A 72 17.69 1.98 -15.79
N VAL A 73 17.17 1.52 -16.93
CA VAL A 73 17.36 2.15 -18.24
C VAL A 73 15.99 2.51 -18.81
N GLY A 74 15.66 3.80 -18.88
CA GLY A 74 14.38 4.26 -19.45
C GLY A 74 13.14 3.91 -18.62
N ALA A 75 13.29 3.42 -17.39
CA ALA A 75 12.20 3.16 -16.47
C ALA A 75 11.97 4.34 -15.52
N ARG A 76 10.72 4.51 -15.08
CA ARG A 76 10.29 5.49 -14.10
C ARG A 76 9.60 4.77 -12.96
N VAL A 77 10.00 5.12 -11.73
CA VAL A 77 9.40 4.59 -10.51
C VAL A 77 8.93 5.72 -9.62
N ARG A 78 7.85 5.50 -8.87
CA ARG A 78 7.45 6.33 -7.74
C ARG A 78 7.89 5.62 -6.47
N ARG A 79 8.96 6.14 -5.86
CA ARG A 79 9.51 5.58 -4.63
C ARG A 79 8.78 6.15 -3.41
N SER A 80 8.54 5.29 -2.43
CA SER A 80 8.00 5.69 -1.13
C SER A 80 8.97 5.34 0.00
N ILE A 81 8.95 4.10 0.49
CA ILE A 81 10.00 3.54 1.36
C ILE A 81 11.30 3.49 0.55
N GLY A 82 12.42 3.87 1.16
CA GLY A 82 13.72 4.05 0.50
C GLY A 82 14.04 5.51 0.14
N ARG A 83 13.10 6.43 0.37
CA ARG A 83 13.33 7.88 0.18
C ARG A 83 14.03 8.53 1.38
N PRO A 84 14.63 9.74 1.25
CA PRO A 84 15.21 10.44 2.39
C PRO A 84 14.26 10.66 3.57
N GLU A 85 12.97 10.84 3.28
CA GLU A 85 11.92 11.05 4.29
C GLU A 85 11.50 9.74 5.00
N LEU A 86 11.72 8.58 4.37
CA LEU A 86 11.37 7.25 4.89
C LEU A 86 12.38 6.21 4.37
N LYS A 87 13.62 6.28 4.88
CA LYS A 87 14.77 5.55 4.32
C LYS A 87 14.60 4.04 4.32
N ASN A 88 13.94 3.53 5.35
CA ASN A 88 13.49 2.17 5.51
C ASN A 88 12.38 2.20 6.55
N LEU A 89 11.60 1.13 6.58
CA LEU A 89 10.53 0.93 7.53
C LEU A 89 10.57 -0.56 7.93
N ASP A 90 11.52 -0.91 8.80
CA ASP A 90 11.90 -2.30 9.13
C ASP A 90 10.65 -3.18 9.34
N PRO A 91 10.49 -4.31 8.61
CA PRO A 91 11.47 -5.00 7.75
C PRO A 91 11.55 -4.53 6.29
N PHE A 92 10.82 -3.50 5.89
CA PHE A 92 10.75 -3.04 4.50
C PHE A 92 11.88 -2.08 4.17
N LEU A 93 12.63 -2.38 3.10
CA LEU A 93 13.81 -1.61 2.69
C LEU A 93 13.47 -0.58 1.60
N LEU A 94 12.56 -0.93 0.70
CA LEU A 94 12.19 -0.13 -0.46
C LEU A 94 10.80 -0.53 -0.93
N PHE A 95 10.00 0.44 -1.38
CA PHE A 95 8.73 0.18 -2.05
C PHE A 95 8.55 1.14 -3.22
N ASP A 96 8.60 0.57 -4.42
CA ASP A 96 8.46 1.27 -5.68
C ASP A 96 7.18 0.85 -6.39
N GLU A 97 6.48 1.83 -6.95
CA GLU A 97 5.56 1.61 -8.05
C GLU A 97 6.26 1.95 -9.36
N PHE A 98 6.33 1.00 -10.29
CA PHE A 98 6.94 1.22 -11.61
C PHE A 98 5.89 1.27 -12.71
N LYS A 99 6.11 2.14 -13.70
CA LYS A 99 5.36 2.11 -14.96
C LYS A 99 6.33 2.37 -16.12
N GLY A 100 6.42 1.43 -17.05
CA GLY A 100 7.43 1.49 -18.12
C GLY A 100 7.18 0.46 -19.22
N GLY A 101 7.64 0.78 -20.44
CA GLY A 101 7.52 -0.07 -21.61
C GLY A 101 8.86 -0.26 -22.32
N ARG A 102 8.86 -1.07 -23.38
CA ARG A 102 10.03 -1.31 -24.21
C ARG A 102 10.54 0.00 -24.86
N PRO A 103 11.85 0.15 -25.10
CA PRO A 103 12.93 -0.79 -24.81
C PRO A 103 13.53 -0.66 -23.41
N GLY A 104 12.95 0.18 -22.54
CA GLY A 104 13.44 0.39 -21.18
C GLY A 104 13.12 -0.76 -20.23
N GLY A 105 13.70 -0.75 -19.03
CA GLY A 105 13.50 -1.74 -17.98
C GLY A 105 14.61 -1.71 -16.93
N PHE A 106 14.77 -2.81 -16.21
CA PHE A 106 15.82 -3.02 -15.21
C PHE A 106 16.78 -4.12 -15.71
N PRO A 107 17.82 -3.75 -16.49
CA PRO A 107 18.78 -4.73 -17.02
C PRO A 107 19.59 -5.38 -15.90
N ASP A 108 20.50 -6.28 -16.25
CA ASP A 108 21.37 -7.04 -15.34
C ASP A 108 21.81 -6.26 -14.10
N HIS A 109 21.28 -6.63 -12.94
CA HIS A 109 21.60 -6.02 -11.67
C HIS A 109 21.60 -7.04 -10.52
N PRO A 110 22.48 -6.88 -9.51
CA PRO A 110 22.62 -7.85 -8.44
C PRO A 110 21.74 -7.52 -7.22
N HIS A 111 21.33 -8.55 -6.47
CA HIS A 111 20.74 -8.44 -5.13
C HIS A 111 21.41 -9.42 -4.15
N ARG A 112 21.43 -9.06 -2.86
CA ARG A 112 21.95 -9.94 -1.78
C ARG A 112 21.35 -9.57 -0.42
N GLY A 113 21.01 -10.59 0.37
CA GLY A 113 20.67 -10.43 1.80
C GLY A 113 19.25 -9.96 2.11
N PHE A 114 18.37 -9.92 1.13
CA PHE A 114 16.95 -9.57 1.26
C PHE A 114 16.11 -10.30 0.20
N GLU A 115 14.81 -10.06 0.19
CA GLU A 115 13.86 -10.57 -0.80
C GLU A 115 13.28 -9.43 -1.63
N THR A 116 13.03 -9.66 -2.92
CA THR A 116 12.25 -8.75 -3.77
C THR A 116 10.91 -9.39 -4.08
N VAL A 117 9.83 -8.64 -3.92
CA VAL A 117 8.46 -9.07 -4.20
C VAL A 117 7.91 -8.20 -5.31
N SER A 118 7.78 -8.76 -6.51
CA SER A 118 7.25 -8.10 -7.70
C SER A 118 5.80 -8.55 -7.90
N TYR A 119 4.88 -7.60 -8.02
CA TYR A 119 3.44 -7.84 -8.25
C TYR A 119 2.94 -6.94 -9.38
N LEU A 120 2.36 -7.54 -10.43
CA LEU A 120 1.89 -6.80 -11.59
C LEU A 120 0.44 -6.35 -11.43
N LEU A 121 0.20 -5.08 -11.77
CA LEU A 121 -1.12 -4.48 -11.89
C LEU A 121 -1.60 -4.61 -13.35
N GLU A 122 -2.75 -3.99 -13.67
CA GLU A 122 -3.24 -3.97 -15.06
C GLU A 122 -2.28 -3.22 -15.97
N GLY A 123 -2.06 -3.76 -17.16
CA GLY A 123 -1.20 -3.20 -18.20
C GLY A 123 -0.39 -4.29 -18.90
N GLY A 124 0.82 -3.91 -19.32
CA GLY A 124 1.76 -4.82 -19.99
C GLY A 124 2.37 -5.90 -19.09
N SER A 125 3.10 -6.81 -19.74
CA SER A 125 3.82 -7.92 -19.13
C SER A 125 5.28 -7.58 -18.86
N MET A 126 5.87 -8.25 -17.86
CA MET A 126 7.30 -8.22 -17.56
C MET A 126 7.91 -9.60 -17.83
N ALA A 127 9.11 -9.63 -18.39
CA ALA A 127 9.96 -10.80 -18.42
C ALA A 127 11.06 -10.67 -17.36
N HIS A 128 11.48 -11.80 -16.80
CA HIS A 128 12.66 -11.88 -15.96
C HIS A 128 13.58 -13.02 -16.41
N GLU A 129 14.88 -12.84 -16.24
CA GLU A 129 15.92 -13.84 -16.51
C GLU A 129 17.07 -13.66 -15.51
N ASP A 130 17.54 -14.76 -14.92
CA ASP A 130 18.67 -14.77 -14.01
C ASP A 130 19.94 -15.42 -14.61
N PHE A 131 21.07 -15.18 -13.97
CA PHE A 131 22.37 -15.74 -14.36
C PHE A 131 22.48 -17.28 -14.28
N CYS A 132 21.52 -17.97 -13.65
CA CYS A 132 21.41 -19.42 -13.63
C CYS A 132 20.49 -19.96 -14.74
N GLY A 133 19.91 -19.09 -15.57
CA GLY A 133 19.02 -19.43 -16.66
C GLY A 133 17.55 -19.61 -16.25
N HIS A 134 17.18 -19.32 -15.00
CA HIS A 134 15.77 -19.24 -14.62
C HIS A 134 15.14 -18.02 -15.28
N ARG A 135 14.00 -18.23 -15.94
CA ARG A 135 13.31 -17.19 -16.69
C ARG A 135 11.81 -17.37 -16.63
N GLY A 136 11.09 -16.27 -16.75
CA GLY A 136 9.65 -16.29 -16.77
C GLY A 136 9.05 -15.01 -17.30
N LYS A 137 7.73 -15.05 -17.47
CA LYS A 137 6.92 -13.91 -17.87
C LYS A 137 5.80 -13.74 -16.86
N MET A 138 5.66 -12.53 -16.35
CA MET A 138 4.59 -12.11 -15.46
C MET A 138 3.56 -11.30 -16.24
N ASN A 139 2.29 -11.64 -16.06
CA ASN A 139 1.13 -10.93 -16.60
C ASN A 139 0.40 -10.17 -15.48
N PRO A 140 -0.60 -9.33 -15.78
CA PRO A 140 -1.42 -8.67 -14.76
C PRO A 140 -1.95 -9.61 -13.68
N GLY A 141 -1.68 -9.25 -12.42
CA GLY A 141 -2.05 -10.04 -11.24
C GLY A 141 -1.09 -11.17 -10.89
N ASP A 142 -0.03 -11.42 -11.67
CA ASP A 142 1.01 -12.39 -11.32
C ASP A 142 1.93 -11.85 -10.20
N LEU A 143 2.51 -12.79 -9.45
CA LEU A 143 3.43 -12.54 -8.34
C LEU A 143 4.74 -13.28 -8.54
N GLN A 144 5.84 -12.61 -8.25
CA GLN A 144 7.14 -13.22 -8.01
C GLN A 144 7.66 -12.80 -6.64
N TRP A 145 7.89 -13.77 -5.76
CA TRP A 145 8.57 -13.58 -4.48
C TRP A 145 9.96 -14.22 -4.56
N MET A 146 10.97 -13.38 -4.75
CA MET A 146 12.36 -13.81 -4.93
C MET A 146 13.16 -13.59 -3.65
N THR A 147 13.63 -14.67 -3.05
CA THR A 147 14.67 -14.63 -2.01
C THR A 147 16.02 -14.53 -2.68
N ALA A 148 16.71 -13.38 -2.60
CA ALA A 148 18.04 -13.24 -3.19
C ALA A 148 19.12 -13.96 -2.38
N GLY A 149 18.98 -14.01 -1.05
CA GLY A 149 19.89 -14.73 -0.15
C GLY A 149 21.36 -14.37 -0.40
N ARG A 150 22.22 -15.37 -0.60
CA ARG A 150 23.67 -15.19 -0.84
C ARG A 150 24.02 -14.37 -2.09
N GLY A 151 23.11 -14.23 -3.04
CA GLY A 151 23.32 -13.43 -4.24
C GLY A 151 22.55 -13.92 -5.44
N ILE A 152 21.99 -12.99 -6.20
CA ILE A 152 21.44 -13.23 -7.53
C ILE A 152 21.82 -12.08 -8.46
N LEU A 153 22.01 -12.38 -9.75
CA LEU A 153 22.13 -11.40 -10.83
C LEU A 153 20.99 -11.69 -11.80
N HIS A 154 20.16 -10.69 -12.08
CA HIS A 154 18.98 -10.85 -12.93
C HIS A 154 18.62 -9.59 -13.70
N ALA A 155 17.75 -9.72 -14.69
CA ALA A 155 17.12 -8.62 -15.41
C ALA A 155 15.58 -8.72 -15.28
N GLU A 156 14.90 -7.58 -15.21
CA GLU A 156 13.45 -7.45 -15.16
C GLU A 156 13.01 -6.43 -16.22
N MET A 157 12.46 -6.90 -17.34
CA MET A 157 12.25 -6.09 -18.55
C MET A 157 10.79 -6.15 -19.02
N PRO A 158 10.13 -5.01 -19.30
CA PRO A 158 8.88 -4.98 -20.04
C PRO A 158 8.99 -5.77 -21.35
N CYS A 159 8.06 -6.70 -21.59
CA CYS A 159 8.14 -7.64 -22.71
C CYS A 159 6.90 -7.65 -23.62
N SER A 160 5.97 -6.71 -23.42
CA SER A 160 4.80 -6.48 -24.27
C SER A 160 4.82 -5.10 -24.92
N GLU A 161 3.88 -4.86 -25.84
CA GLU A 161 3.70 -3.56 -26.48
C GLU A 161 3.12 -2.51 -25.53
N GLU A 162 2.20 -2.92 -24.65
CA GLU A 162 1.71 -2.04 -23.59
C GLU A 162 2.75 -1.87 -22.47
N PRO A 163 2.88 -0.67 -21.87
CA PRO A 163 3.71 -0.48 -20.70
C PRO A 163 3.24 -1.32 -19.53
N ALA A 164 4.18 -2.03 -18.88
CA ALA A 164 3.93 -2.71 -17.63
C ALA A 164 3.69 -1.71 -16.50
N HIS A 165 2.84 -2.08 -15.57
CA HIS A 165 2.56 -1.33 -14.34
C HIS A 165 2.60 -2.31 -13.18
N GLY A 166 3.46 -2.07 -12.20
CA GLY A 166 3.59 -2.99 -11.07
C GLY A 166 4.18 -2.36 -9.83
N LEU A 167 4.31 -3.18 -8.80
CA LEU A 167 4.83 -2.84 -7.50
C LEU A 167 6.02 -3.74 -7.18
N GLN A 168 7.07 -3.17 -6.61
CA GLN A 168 8.23 -3.91 -6.13
C GLN A 168 8.54 -3.54 -4.68
N LEU A 169 8.44 -4.53 -3.80
CA LEU A 169 8.74 -4.42 -2.37
C LEU A 169 10.04 -5.15 -2.05
N TRP A 170 10.93 -4.52 -1.29
CA TRP A 170 12.10 -5.19 -0.74
C TRP A 170 11.90 -5.50 0.74
N VAL A 171 12.00 -6.78 1.09
CA VAL A 171 11.82 -7.28 2.46
C VAL A 171 13.15 -7.79 2.99
N ASN A 172 13.61 -7.20 4.09
CA ASN A 172 14.88 -7.55 4.70
C ASN A 172 14.85 -8.99 5.24
N LEU A 173 15.96 -9.73 5.11
CA LEU A 173 16.14 -11.03 5.78
C LEU A 173 16.89 -10.83 7.11
N LYS A 174 16.52 -11.63 8.12
CA LYS A 174 17.30 -11.71 9.37
C LYS A 174 18.72 -12.21 9.09
N SER A 175 19.67 -11.83 9.96
CA SER A 175 21.11 -12.11 9.79
C SER A 175 21.40 -13.57 9.42
N SER A 176 20.79 -14.54 10.11
CA SER A 176 21.00 -15.98 9.87
C SER A 176 20.53 -16.47 8.49
N GLU A 177 19.70 -15.70 7.79
CA GLU A 177 19.13 -16.08 6.50
C GLU A 177 19.68 -15.26 5.32
N LYS A 178 20.53 -14.25 5.57
CA LYS A 178 21.09 -13.41 4.49
C LYS A 178 21.97 -14.16 3.50
N MET A 179 22.40 -15.38 3.83
CA MET A 179 23.31 -16.20 3.02
C MET A 179 22.69 -17.53 2.56
N VAL A 180 21.36 -17.69 2.65
CA VAL A 180 20.67 -18.87 2.11
C VAL A 180 20.78 -18.91 0.58
N GLU A 181 20.52 -20.08 -0.01
CA GLU A 181 20.42 -20.20 -1.46
C GLU A 181 19.28 -19.32 -2.01
N PRO A 182 19.44 -18.71 -3.20
CA PRO A 182 18.35 -17.99 -3.83
C PRO A 182 17.14 -18.92 -4.07
N ARG A 183 15.93 -18.36 -3.98
CA ARG A 183 14.69 -19.12 -4.19
C ARG A 183 13.61 -18.24 -4.79
N TYR A 184 12.87 -18.79 -5.74
CA TYR A 184 11.66 -18.19 -6.30
C TYR A 184 10.39 -18.85 -5.76
N GLN A 185 9.36 -18.04 -5.52
CA GLN A 185 7.97 -18.48 -5.41
C GLN A 185 7.16 -17.63 -6.38
N GLU A 186 6.71 -18.23 -7.47
CA GLU A 186 6.00 -17.55 -8.56
C GLU A 186 4.57 -18.07 -8.62
N LEU A 187 3.60 -17.17 -8.59
CA LEU A 187 2.18 -17.49 -8.69
C LEU A 187 1.56 -16.74 -9.85
N LYS A 188 0.80 -17.48 -10.67
CA LYS A 188 -0.10 -16.86 -11.63
C LYS A 188 -1.28 -16.21 -10.92
N SER A 189 -1.87 -15.21 -11.55
CA SER A 189 -3.04 -14.52 -11.02
C SER A 189 -4.13 -15.51 -10.59
N GLU A 190 -4.44 -16.55 -11.37
CA GLU A 190 -5.43 -17.56 -10.98
C GLU A 190 -5.11 -18.33 -9.68
N GLU A 191 -3.84 -18.38 -9.27
CA GLU A 191 -3.39 -19.06 -8.06
C GLU A 191 -3.38 -18.16 -6.82
N ILE A 192 -3.46 -16.84 -7.00
CA ILE A 192 -3.54 -15.88 -5.90
C ILE A 192 -5.00 -15.76 -5.46
N PRO A 193 -5.34 -16.12 -4.19
CA PRO A 193 -6.71 -16.04 -3.71
C PRO A 193 -7.24 -14.61 -3.74
N LYS A 194 -8.46 -14.43 -4.25
CA LYS A 194 -9.15 -13.13 -4.33
C LYS A 194 -10.53 -13.17 -3.66
N PRO A 195 -10.65 -13.50 -2.36
CA PRO A 195 -11.93 -13.48 -1.68
C PRO A 195 -12.57 -12.08 -1.74
N SER A 196 -13.90 -12.07 -1.76
CA SER A 196 -14.69 -10.85 -1.72
C SER A 196 -15.88 -10.98 -0.76
N LYS A 197 -16.23 -9.86 -0.11
CA LYS A 197 -17.34 -9.77 0.83
C LYS A 197 -17.74 -8.29 0.99
N ASP A 198 -19.03 -7.98 1.01
CA ASP A 198 -19.57 -6.65 1.33
C ASP A 198 -18.93 -5.48 0.55
N GLY A 199 -18.69 -5.67 -0.75
CA GLY A 199 -18.05 -4.67 -1.64
C GLY A 199 -16.53 -4.54 -1.46
N VAL A 200 -15.92 -5.43 -0.67
CA VAL A 200 -14.47 -5.56 -0.49
C VAL A 200 -13.99 -6.75 -1.32
N THR A 201 -12.99 -6.55 -2.17
CA THR A 201 -12.25 -7.64 -2.82
C THR A 201 -10.79 -7.52 -2.42
N VAL A 202 -10.13 -8.61 -2.04
CA VAL A 202 -8.72 -8.58 -1.63
C VAL A 202 -7.94 -9.71 -2.29
N ALA A 203 -6.87 -9.40 -3.01
CA ALA A 203 -5.89 -10.41 -3.42
C ALA A 203 -4.93 -10.67 -2.26
N VAL A 204 -4.90 -11.92 -1.78
CA VAL A 204 -4.07 -12.33 -0.63
C VAL A 204 -2.69 -12.76 -1.14
N ILE A 205 -1.78 -11.80 -1.31
CA ILE A 205 -0.42 -12.04 -1.83
C ILE A 205 0.38 -12.85 -0.80
N SER A 206 0.40 -12.43 0.47
CA SER A 206 0.96 -13.20 1.59
C SER A 206 0.16 -12.95 2.87
N GLY A 207 0.18 -13.90 3.82
CA GLY A 207 -0.59 -13.82 5.06
C GLY A 207 -2.04 -14.29 4.89
N GLU A 208 -2.99 -13.61 5.54
CA GLU A 208 -4.40 -14.00 5.62
C GLU A 208 -5.34 -12.79 5.56
N ALA A 209 -6.41 -12.90 4.76
CA ALA A 209 -7.53 -11.96 4.78
C ALA A 209 -8.84 -12.68 4.43
N LEU A 210 -9.95 -12.22 5.01
CA LEU A 210 -11.28 -12.81 4.83
C LEU A 210 -11.31 -14.35 5.05
N GLY A 211 -10.51 -14.84 6.01
CA GLY A 211 -10.40 -16.26 6.35
C GLY A 211 -9.64 -17.12 5.33
N ILE A 212 -9.00 -16.51 4.32
CA ILE A 212 -8.23 -17.22 3.30
C ILE A 212 -6.73 -16.90 3.45
N LYS A 213 -5.92 -17.96 3.56
CA LYS A 213 -4.46 -17.89 3.69
C LYS A 213 -3.76 -18.04 2.34
N SER A 214 -2.73 -17.23 2.10
CA SER A 214 -1.81 -17.42 0.97
C SER A 214 -0.92 -18.65 1.18
N LYS A 215 -0.50 -19.29 0.08
CA LYS A 215 0.49 -20.38 0.08
C LYS A 215 1.95 -19.88 0.05
N ILE A 216 2.17 -18.56 -0.08
CA ILE A 216 3.51 -17.97 -0.06
C ILE A 216 4.14 -18.15 1.33
N TYR A 217 5.33 -18.74 1.35
CA TYR A 217 6.16 -18.81 2.53
C TYR A 217 6.96 -17.52 2.70
N THR A 218 6.79 -16.85 3.85
CA THR A 218 7.49 -15.61 4.19
C THR A 218 8.56 -15.88 5.26
N ARG A 219 9.84 -15.70 4.91
CA ARG A 219 10.98 -15.90 5.84
C ARG A 219 11.00 -14.84 6.94
N THR A 220 10.82 -13.59 6.51
CA THR A 220 10.44 -12.49 7.38
C THR A 220 8.93 -12.39 7.34
N PRO A 221 8.22 -12.68 8.45
CA PRO A 221 6.75 -12.69 8.47
C PRO A 221 6.19 -11.40 7.87
N THR A 222 5.41 -11.55 6.81
CA THR A 222 4.87 -10.43 6.02
C THR A 222 3.42 -10.73 5.65
N LEU A 223 2.57 -9.71 5.81
CA LEU A 223 1.19 -9.67 5.32
C LEU A 223 1.20 -8.73 4.11
N TYR A 224 0.71 -9.20 2.96
CA TYR A 224 0.62 -8.39 1.75
C TYR A 224 -0.73 -8.61 1.06
N LEU A 225 -1.53 -7.54 0.97
CA LEU A 225 -2.91 -7.57 0.50
C LEU A 225 -3.16 -6.45 -0.55
N ASP A 226 -3.69 -6.80 -1.71
CA ASP A 226 -4.18 -5.83 -2.72
C ASP A 226 -5.70 -5.71 -2.61
N PHE A 227 -6.18 -4.60 -2.04
CA PHE A 227 -7.60 -4.33 -1.87
C PHE A 227 -8.19 -3.56 -3.04
N LYS A 228 -9.40 -3.95 -3.40
CA LYS A 228 -10.37 -3.14 -4.12
C LYS A 228 -11.60 -2.90 -3.26
N LEU A 229 -11.98 -1.65 -3.11
CA LEU A 229 -13.15 -1.25 -2.34
C LEU A 229 -14.17 -0.60 -3.26
N ASP A 230 -15.39 -1.14 -3.27
CA ASP A 230 -16.55 -0.50 -3.86
C ASP A 230 -16.96 0.73 -3.05
N GLN A 231 -17.74 1.62 -3.66
CA GLN A 231 -18.19 2.83 -3.00
C GLN A 231 -19.00 2.52 -1.72
N GLY A 232 -18.55 3.08 -0.60
CA GLY A 232 -19.19 2.87 0.70
C GLY A 232 -18.79 1.56 1.41
N ALA A 233 -18.02 0.69 0.76
CA ALA A 233 -17.47 -0.50 1.39
C ALA A 233 -16.54 -0.13 2.56
N LYS A 234 -16.57 -0.95 3.60
CA LYS A 234 -15.73 -0.80 4.79
C LYS A 234 -15.10 -2.14 5.08
N HIS A 235 -13.82 -2.12 5.41
CA HIS A 235 -13.09 -3.32 5.77
C HIS A 235 -12.30 -3.11 7.05
N SER A 236 -12.18 -4.19 7.79
CA SER A 236 -11.28 -4.33 8.92
C SER A 236 -10.48 -5.62 8.82
N GLN A 237 -9.19 -5.49 9.02
CA GLN A 237 -8.08 -6.34 8.64
C GLN A 237 -7.11 -6.38 9.82
N PRO A 238 -7.16 -7.43 10.66
CA PRO A 238 -6.24 -7.57 11.76
C PRO A 238 -4.78 -7.52 11.27
N ILE A 239 -3.95 -6.83 12.04
CA ILE A 239 -2.49 -6.77 11.86
C ILE A 239 -1.88 -7.28 13.16
N PRO A 240 -0.95 -8.24 13.11
CA PRO A 240 -0.32 -8.76 14.32
C PRO A 240 0.32 -7.64 15.16
N GLU A 241 0.25 -7.80 16.48
CA GLU A 241 0.84 -6.84 17.41
C GLU A 241 2.35 -6.68 17.17
N GLY A 242 2.85 -5.45 17.28
CA GLY A 242 4.25 -5.12 17.06
C GLY A 242 4.69 -5.11 15.59
N TRP A 243 3.83 -5.48 14.64
CA TRP A 243 4.17 -5.41 13.23
C TRP A 243 4.12 -3.98 12.71
N THR A 244 5.19 -3.62 12.01
CA THR A 244 5.25 -2.49 11.11
C THR A 244 4.22 -2.65 10.01
N SER A 245 3.43 -1.60 9.75
CA SER A 245 2.40 -1.61 8.71
C SER A 245 2.36 -0.28 7.99
N PHE A 246 2.09 -0.33 6.68
CA PHE A 246 1.84 0.86 5.88
C PHE A 246 0.82 0.60 4.77
N ILE A 247 0.20 1.65 4.26
CA ILE A 247 -0.74 1.58 3.14
C ILE A 247 -0.18 2.38 1.97
N TYR A 248 -0.22 1.80 0.77
CA TYR A 248 0.08 2.49 -0.48
C TYR A 248 -1.19 2.62 -1.32
N THR A 249 -1.59 3.86 -1.63
CA THR A 249 -2.75 4.12 -2.48
C THR A 249 -2.38 4.03 -3.95
N ILE A 250 -3.15 3.28 -4.74
CA ILE A 250 -2.93 3.14 -6.19
C ILE A 250 -3.85 4.07 -6.97
N SER A 251 -5.16 3.97 -6.73
CA SER A 251 -6.15 4.81 -7.39
C SER A 251 -7.36 5.02 -6.50
N GLY A 252 -8.03 6.17 -6.67
CA GLY A 252 -9.18 6.56 -5.86
C GLY A 252 -8.79 7.05 -4.47
N ASP A 253 -9.79 7.28 -3.63
CA ASP A 253 -9.64 7.84 -2.29
C ASP A 253 -10.06 6.82 -1.23
N VAL A 254 -9.32 6.75 -0.13
CA VAL A 254 -9.62 5.87 0.99
C VAL A 254 -9.55 6.63 2.31
N TYR A 255 -10.51 6.38 3.19
CA TYR A 255 -10.53 6.92 4.54
C TYR A 255 -9.95 5.88 5.49
N ILE A 256 -8.96 6.28 6.28
CA ILE A 256 -8.24 5.37 7.16
C ILE A 256 -8.25 5.89 8.60
N GLY A 257 -8.50 4.97 9.53
CA GLY A 257 -8.62 5.21 10.95
C GLY A 257 -10.00 4.85 11.47
N SER A 258 -10.18 5.00 12.78
CA SER A 258 -11.48 4.81 13.40
C SER A 258 -12.47 5.88 12.93
N CYS A 259 -13.72 5.48 12.73
CA CYS A 259 -14.84 6.42 12.65
C CYS A 259 -15.02 7.07 14.04
N GLU A 260 -14.22 8.09 14.36
CA GLU A 260 -14.61 9.04 15.39
C GLU A 260 -15.88 9.72 14.88
N LYS A 261 -16.96 9.67 15.67
CA LYS A 261 -18.26 10.25 15.31
C LYS A 261 -18.06 11.63 14.68
N PRO A 262 -18.80 12.00 13.62
CA PRO A 262 -18.70 13.33 13.03
C PRO A 262 -18.91 14.37 14.12
N PHE A 263 -17.89 15.21 14.32
CA PHE A 263 -17.95 16.35 15.22
C PHE A 263 -19.09 17.26 14.73
N CYS A 264 -20.16 17.38 15.51
CA CYS A 264 -21.23 18.33 15.23
C CYS A 264 -20.64 19.74 15.37
N PRO A 265 -20.56 20.57 14.31
CA PRO A 265 -19.93 21.89 14.38
C PRO A 265 -20.62 22.86 15.34
N ASN A 266 -21.84 22.52 15.80
CA ASN A 266 -22.66 23.36 16.67
C ASN A 266 -22.56 22.99 18.16
N CYS A 267 -21.74 22.03 18.55
CA CYS A 267 -21.51 21.70 19.96
C CYS A 267 -20.19 22.30 20.46
N TRP A 268 -20.07 23.62 20.40
CA TRP A 268 -19.06 24.37 21.13
C TRP A 268 -19.76 25.16 22.25
N GLY A 269 -19.51 24.79 23.51
CA GLY A 269 -19.96 25.54 24.68
C GLY A 269 -21.24 25.07 25.36
N ALA A 270 -21.31 23.80 25.77
CA ALA A 270 -22.21 23.40 26.86
C ALA A 270 -21.40 22.77 27.98
N ASN A 271 -21.30 23.51 29.08
CA ASN A 271 -20.68 23.11 30.33
C ASN A 271 -21.27 21.78 30.82
N LYS A 272 -20.46 20.95 31.47
CA LYS A 272 -20.91 19.74 32.17
C LYS A 272 -22.11 20.10 33.08
N ARG A 273 -23.29 19.57 32.73
CA ARG A 273 -24.62 19.61 33.41
C ARG A 273 -25.71 20.23 32.52
N THR A 274 -26.09 19.53 31.47
CA THR A 274 -27.49 19.55 30.97
C THR A 274 -27.74 18.26 30.21
N SER A 275 -28.89 17.64 30.48
CA SER A 275 -29.40 16.42 29.87
C SER A 275 -29.53 16.57 28.35
N CYS A 276 -29.03 15.58 27.61
CA CYS A 276 -29.34 15.41 26.19
C CYS A 276 -30.85 15.09 26.08
N PRO A 277 -31.67 15.88 25.36
CA PRO A 277 -33.01 15.45 25.04
C PRO A 277 -32.91 14.39 23.93
N THR A 278 -33.50 13.23 24.22
CA THR A 278 -33.98 12.25 23.25
C THR A 278 -34.62 12.92 22.04
N TRP A 279 -34.26 12.51 20.82
CA TRP A 279 -35.21 12.22 19.74
C TRP A 279 -34.56 11.26 18.73
N SER A 280 -35.37 10.27 18.37
CA SER A 280 -35.09 9.11 17.53
C SER A 280 -35.34 9.42 16.05
N ILE A 281 -34.70 8.60 15.19
CA ILE A 281 -35.14 8.11 13.86
C ILE A 281 -35.60 9.15 12.82
N CYS A 282 -34.92 9.15 11.66
CA CYS A 282 -35.63 9.12 10.37
C CYS A 282 -34.88 8.19 9.41
N ASP A 283 -35.59 7.13 9.06
CA ASP A 283 -35.42 6.25 7.91
C ASP A 283 -35.76 6.96 6.59
N GLU A 284 -35.33 6.31 5.51
CA GLU A 284 -35.93 6.22 4.18
C GLU A 284 -35.90 7.38 3.16
N HIS A 285 -35.46 6.97 1.96
CA HIS A 285 -35.99 7.30 0.63
C HIS A 285 -36.29 8.77 0.27
N GLN A 286 -35.41 9.34 -0.56
CA GLN A 286 -35.70 9.79 -1.93
C GLN A 286 -34.40 10.16 -2.66
#